data_AF-A0A8X6WG36-F1
#
_entry.id   AF-A0A8X6WG36-F1
#
_cell.length_a   1.000
_cell.length_b   1.000
_cell.length_c   1.000
_cell.angle_alpha   90.00
_cell.angle_beta   90.00
_cell.angle_gamma   90.00
#
_symmetry.space_group_name_H-M   'P 1'
#
loop_
_entity.id
_entity.type
_entity.pdbx_description
1 polymer ?
#
loop_
_entity_poly.entity_id
_entity_poly.type
_entity_poly.pdbx_seq_one_letter_code
_entity_poly.pdbx_strand_id
1 'polypeptide(L)'
;MVTGDEKWVTIDNILRKRSWSKCGDVAETVAKPGLTSRKVLLCIWWDWEGIIYYELLPLGQTLNSDLYCQQLDCLKLATDQKRP
;
A
#
# COMPACT_ATOMS: atom_id res chain seq x y z
N MET A 1 11.01 -17.09 -11.63
CA MET A 1 10.49 -17.18 -10.25
C MET A 1 9.75 -15.89 -9.97
N VAL A 2 8.47 -15.99 -9.61
CA VAL A 2 7.62 -14.83 -9.29
C VAL A 2 7.40 -14.82 -7.78
N THR A 3 7.57 -13.67 -7.15
CA THR A 3 7.35 -13.45 -5.72
C THR A 3 6.22 -12.44 -5.53
N GLY A 4 5.44 -12.61 -4.46
CA GLY A 4 4.42 -11.65 -4.07
C GLY A 4 4.45 -11.36 -2.57
N ASP A 5 3.97 -10.18 -2.21
CA ASP A 5 3.84 -9.72 -0.82
C ASP A 5 2.61 -8.83 -0.68
N GLU A 6 2.01 -8.83 0.52
CA GLU A 6 0.87 -8.01 0.89
C GLU A 6 1.22 -7.02 2.00
N LYS A 7 1.02 -5.73 1.74
CA LYS A 7 1.42 -4.65 2.65
C LYS A 7 0.31 -3.66 2.92
N TRP A 8 0.09 -3.33 4.18
CA TRP A 8 -0.81 -2.24 4.57
C TRP A 8 -0.18 -0.87 4.30
N VAL A 9 -0.85 -0.05 3.50
CA VAL A 9 -0.45 1.33 3.19
C VAL A 9 -1.50 2.30 3.76
N THR A 10 -1.04 3.31 4.48
CA THR A 10 -1.90 4.38 5.02
C THR A 10 -2.07 5.50 3.99
N ILE A 11 -3.31 5.87 3.65
CA ILE A 11 -3.66 6.98 2.74
C ILE A 11 -3.70 8.34 3.47
N ASP A 12 -3.18 8.42 4.69
CA ASP A 12 -3.05 9.72 5.35
C ASP A 12 -1.88 10.48 4.73
N ASN A 13 -2.17 11.34 3.75
CA ASN A 13 -1.19 12.25 3.15
C ASN A 13 -0.89 13.44 4.08
N ILE A 14 -0.60 13.15 5.36
CA ILE A 14 -0.22 14.16 6.34
C ILE A 14 1.28 14.35 6.21
N LEU A 15 1.67 15.30 5.34
CA LEU A 15 3.03 15.80 5.29
C LEU A 15 3.34 16.51 6.60
N ARG A 16 3.96 15.80 7.55
CA ARG A 16 4.56 16.42 8.73
C ARG A 16 5.69 17.33 8.27
N LYS A 17 5.41 18.63 8.17
CA LYS A 17 6.45 19.63 7.96
C LYS A 17 7.28 19.72 9.23
N ARG A 18 8.59 19.50 9.09
CA ARG A 18 9.54 19.70 10.18
C ARG A 18 9.73 21.21 10.36
N SER A 19 9.07 21.79 11.35
CA SER A 19 9.32 23.17 11.77
C SER A 19 10.42 23.18 12.83
N TRP A 20 11.36 24.11 12.68
CA TRP A 20 12.35 24.43 13.69
C TRP A 20 11.95 25.76 14.32
N SER A 21 11.48 25.74 15.56
CA SER A 21 11.20 26.96 16.34
C SER A 21 12.40 27.34 17.18
N LYS A 22 12.61 28.65 17.41
CA LYS A 22 13.64 29.15 18.31
C LYS A 22 13.24 28.92 19.76
N CYS A 23 14.23 28.90 20.66
CA CYS A 23 14.01 28.75 22.09
C CYS A 23 13.13 29.90 22.62
N GLY A 24 11.91 29.57 23.05
CA GLY A 24 10.93 30.54 23.57
C GLY A 24 9.69 30.73 22.69
N ASP A 25 9.70 30.29 21.43
CA ASP A 25 8.53 30.36 20.55
C ASP A 25 7.60 29.15 20.76
N VAL A 26 6.29 29.37 20.67
CA VAL A 26 5.29 28.29 20.73
C VAL A 26 5.45 27.42 19.48
N ALA A 27 5.83 26.16 19.67
CA ALA A 27 5.93 25.20 18.57
C ALA A 27 4.55 25.04 17.90
N GLU A 28 4.51 25.08 16.57
CA GLU A 28 3.30 24.75 15.82
C GLU A 28 2.87 23.31 16.16
N THR A 29 1.82 23.17 16.95
CA THR A 29 1.27 21.88 17.32
C THR A 29 0.50 21.30 16.14
N VAL A 30 1.16 20.45 15.36
CA VAL A 30 0.49 19.60 14.38
C VAL A 30 -0.37 18.60 15.16
N ALA A 31 -1.68 18.61 14.91
CA ALA A 31 -2.61 17.66 15.51
C ALA A 31 -2.11 16.22 15.32
N LYS A 32 -2.20 15.40 16.37
CA LYS A 32 -1.93 13.96 16.24
C LYS A 32 -2.91 13.39 15.21
N PRO A 33 -2.45 12.62 14.21
CA PRO A 33 -3.35 11.95 13.29
C PRO A 33 -4.36 11.14 14.09
N GLY A 34 -5.64 11.27 13.77
CA GLY A 34 -6.68 10.44 14.38
C GLY A 34 -6.37 8.97 14.11
N LEU A 35 -6.58 8.11 15.12
CA LEU A 35 -6.33 6.65 15.06
C LEU A 35 -7.08 5.93 13.92
N THR A 36 -8.06 6.59 13.29
CA THR A 36 -8.75 6.14 12.08
C THR A 36 -7.89 6.40 10.83
N SER A 37 -6.64 5.94 10.83
CA SER A 37 -5.85 5.97 9.61
C SER A 37 -6.50 5.09 8.56
N ARG A 38 -6.87 5.69 7.44
CA ARG A 38 -7.41 4.99 6.28
C ARG A 38 -6.30 4.09 5.72
N LYS A 39 -6.34 2.80 6.07
CA LYS A 39 -5.43 1.77 5.55
C LYS A 39 -6.04 1.04 4.35
N VAL A 40 -5.25 0.89 3.30
CA VAL A 40 -5.51 -0.01 2.17
C VAL A 40 -4.50 -1.13 2.16
N LEU A 41 -4.89 -2.29 1.65
CA LEU A 41 -3.98 -3.41 1.47
C LEU A 41 -3.48 -3.42 0.03
N LEU A 42 -2.17 -3.36 -0.12
CA LEU A 42 -1.48 -3.40 -1.39
C LEU A 42 -0.92 -4.81 -1.58
N CYS A 43 -1.38 -5.51 -2.60
CA CYS A 43 -0.85 -6.81 -3.01
C CYS A 43 -0.02 -6.59 -4.27
N ILE A 44 1.26 -6.99 -4.28
CA ILE A 44 2.14 -6.82 -5.43
C ILE A 44 2.79 -8.15 -5.74
N TRP A 45 2.93 -8.42 -7.03
CA TRP A 45 3.69 -9.54 -7.56
C TRP A 45 4.70 -9.08 -8.59
N TRP A 46 5.93 -9.53 -8.44
CA TRP A 46 7.06 -9.12 -9.26
C TRP A 46 8.05 -10.25 -9.49
N ASP A 47 8.83 -10.12 -10.56
CA ASP A 47 9.96 -10.98 -10.89
C ASP A 47 11.28 -10.19 -10.88
N TRP A 48 12.33 -10.79 -11.44
CA TRP A 48 13.68 -10.21 -11.51
C TRP A 48 13.80 -9.04 -12.49
N GLU A 49 12.82 -8.81 -13.36
CA GLU A 49 12.86 -7.78 -14.40
C GLU A 49 11.74 -6.74 -14.24
N GLY A 50 10.70 -7.03 -13.43
CA GLY A 50 9.84 -5.98 -12.91
C GLY A 50 8.55 -6.44 -12.24
N ILE A 51 7.65 -5.48 -12.06
CA ILE A 51 6.32 -5.71 -11.48
C ILE A 51 5.41 -6.30 -12.55
N ILE A 52 4.88 -7.49 -12.26
CA ILE A 52 3.98 -8.21 -13.17
C ILE A 52 2.56 -7.69 -12.95
N TYR A 53 2.08 -7.75 -11.72
CA TYR A 53 0.72 -7.41 -11.32
C TYR A 53 0.72 -6.75 -9.94
N TYR A 54 -0.23 -5.84 -9.71
CA TYR A 54 -0.48 -5.27 -8.40
C TYR A 54 -1.96 -4.94 -8.26
N GLU A 55 -2.46 -4.99 -7.03
CA GLU A 55 -3.83 -4.63 -6.72
C GLU A 55 -3.90 -3.90 -5.37
N LEU A 56 -4.72 -2.85 -5.32
CA LEU A 56 -5.03 -2.12 -4.10
C LEU A 56 -6.46 -2.45 -3.68
N LEU A 57 -6.60 -3.12 -2.54
CA LEU A 57 -7.91 -3.37 -1.97
C LEU A 57 -8.48 -2.08 -1.36
N PRO A 58 -9.78 -1.82 -1.52
CA PRO A 58 -10.42 -0.66 -0.96
C PRO A 58 -10.45 -0.69 0.57
N LEU A 59 -10.73 0.48 1.14
CA LEU A 59 -10.63 0.71 2.57
C LEU A 59 -11.54 -0.22 3.39
N GLY A 60 -10.95 -0.92 4.36
CA GLY A 60 -11.71 -1.80 5.26
C GLY A 60 -12.11 -3.15 4.65
N GLN A 61 -11.72 -3.43 3.41
CA GLN A 61 -11.84 -4.77 2.85
C GLN A 61 -10.70 -5.65 3.37
N THR A 62 -11.06 -6.80 3.95
CA THR A 62 -10.08 -7.78 4.41
C THR A 62 -9.77 -8.75 3.27
N LEU A 63 -8.53 -9.23 3.20
CA LEU A 63 -8.12 -10.22 2.21
C LEU A 63 -8.86 -11.53 2.48
N ASN A 64 -9.86 -11.82 1.66
CA ASN A 64 -10.63 -13.06 1.72
C ASN A 64 -9.98 -14.13 0.84
N SER A 65 -10.17 -15.41 1.16
CA SER A 65 -9.64 -16.52 0.36
C SER A 65 -10.11 -16.47 -1.09
N ASP A 66 -11.38 -16.13 -1.31
CA ASP A 66 -11.95 -16.10 -2.67
C ASP A 66 -11.32 -15.00 -3.52
N LEU A 67 -11.06 -13.84 -2.90
CA LEU A 67 -10.40 -12.71 -3.55
C LEU A 67 -8.94 -13.06 -3.87
N TYR A 68 -8.26 -13.77 -2.98
CA TYR A 68 -6.90 -14.25 -3.21
C TYR A 68 -6.81 -15.23 -4.38
N CYS A 69 -7.76 -16.15 -4.49
CA CYS A 69 -7.83 -17.06 -5.63
C CYS A 69 -8.03 -16.29 -6.95
N GLN A 70 -8.92 -15.29 -6.97
CA GLN A 70 -9.14 -14.43 -8.13
C GLN A 70 -7.87 -13.65 -8.51
N GLN A 71 -7.12 -13.16 -7.53
CA GLN A 71 -5.84 -12.48 -7.73
C GLN A 71 -4.80 -13.39 -8.40
N LEU A 72 -4.72 -14.65 -7.97
CA LEU A 72 -3.81 -15.63 -8.57
C LEU A 72 -4.19 -15.97 -10.01
N ASP A 73 -5.48 -16.03 -10.33
CA ASP A 73 -5.94 -16.25 -11.72
C ASP A 73 -5.59 -15.04 -12.60
N CYS A 74 -5.83 -13.81 -12.12
CA CYS A 74 -5.40 -12.59 -12.79
C CYS A 74 -3.87 -12.53 -12.97
N LEU A 75 -3.11 -12.97 -11.97
CA LEU A 75 -1.66 -13.04 -12.04
C LEU A 75 -1.18 -14.02 -13.11
N LYS A 76 -1.79 -15.20 -13.22
CA LYS A 76 -1.44 -16.16 -14.28
C LYS A 76 -1.65 -15.54 -15.66
N LEU A 77 -2.81 -14.92 -15.89
CA LEU A 77 -3.10 -14.24 -17.14
C LEU A 77 -2.11 -13.10 -17.44
N ALA A 78 -1.79 -12.27 -16.44
CA ALA A 78 -0.82 -11.19 -16.58
C ALA A 78 0.61 -11.70 -16.84
N THR A 79 0.96 -12.85 -16.25
CA THR A 79 2.25 -13.51 -16.47
C THR A 79 2.33 -14.03 -17.89
N ASP A 80 1.33 -14.79 -18.36
CA ASP A 80 1.30 -15.33 -19.74
C ASP A 80 1.36 -14.21 -20.79
N GLN A 81 0.75 -13.05 -20.52
CA GLN A 81 0.77 -11.91 -21.44
C GLN A 81 2.12 -11.18 -21.48
N LYS A 82 2.77 -11.00 -20.33
CA LYS A 82 4.06 -10.27 -20.24
C LYS A 82 5.27 -11.17 -20.48
N ARG A 83 5.12 -12.48 -20.27
CA ARG A 83 6.16 -13.51 -20.31
C ARG A 83 5.67 -14.70 -21.14
N PRO A 84 5.67 -14.59 -22.49
CA PRO A 84 5.40 -15.73 -23.37
C PRO A 84 6.47 -16.83 -23.28
#